data_AF-A0A7W2TQH8-F1
#
_entry.id   AF-A0A7W2TQH8-F1
#
_cell.length_a   1.000
_cell.length_b   1.000
_cell.length_c   1.000
_cell.angle_alpha   90.00
_cell.angle_beta   90.00
_cell.angle_gamma   90.00
#
_symmetry.space_group_name_H-M   'P 1'
#
loop_
_entity.id
_entity.type
_entity.pdbx_description
1 polymer ?
#
loop_
_entity_poly.entity_id
_entity_poly.type
_entity_poly.pdbx_seq_one_letter_code
_entity_poly.pdbx_strand_id
1 'polypeptide(L)' 'MTQLTLNQRLATLQPQVDLHLFESSLDYRNKILCLLAEQEQTLASINKEFGQQQPSNFGSERKFVLGYN' A
#
# COMPACT_ATOMS: atom_id res chain seq x y z
N MET A 1 0.34 -24.99 17.08
CA MET A 1 -0.05 -23.61 17.44
C MET A 1 1.17 -22.72 17.25
N THR A 2 1.14 -21.78 16.30
CA THR A 2 2.27 -20.87 16.02
C THR A 2 2.32 -19.79 17.09
N GLN A 3 3.39 -19.78 17.88
CA GLN A 3 3.61 -18.79 18.92
C GLN A 3 4.18 -17.53 18.25
N LEU A 4 3.36 -16.48 18.14
CA LEU A 4 3.82 -15.19 17.61
C LEU A 4 4.87 -14.58 18.54
N THR A 5 5.96 -14.09 17.95
CA THR A 5 6.98 -13.32 18.67
C THR A 5 6.38 -12.02 19.20
N LEU A 6 7.02 -11.43 20.21
CA LEU A 6 6.57 -10.15 20.80
C LEU A 6 6.39 -9.06 19.72
N ASN A 7 7.34 -8.97 18.78
CA ASN A 7 7.28 -8.01 17.68
C ASN A 7 6.07 -8.24 16.76
N GLN A 8 5.73 -9.50 16.48
CA GLN A 8 4.55 -9.82 15.68
C GLN A 8 3.25 -9.44 16.40
N ARG A 9 3.18 -9.61 17.73
CA ARG A 9 2.04 -9.17 18.53
C ARG A 9 1.92 -7.65 18.57
N LEU A 10 3.03 -6.93 18.72
CA LEU A 10 3.03 -5.47 18.67
C LEU A 10 2.58 -4.96 17.29
N ALA A 11 3.03 -5.59 16.21
CA ALA A 11 2.58 -5.28 14.85
C ALA A 11 1.07 -5.45 14.66
N THR A 12 0.44 -6.42 15.34
CA THR A 12 -1.03 -6.58 15.30
C THR A 12 -1.81 -5.50 16.04
N LEU A 13 -1.17 -4.81 17.00
CA LEU A 13 -1.79 -3.71 17.75
C LEU A 13 -1.63 -2.36 17.04
N GLN A 14 -0.63 -2.24 16.16
CA GLN A 14 -0.33 -1.03 15.39
C GLN A 14 -1.59 -0.39 14.74
N PRO A 15 -2.48 -1.14 14.05
CA PRO A 15 -3.63 -0.54 13.38
C PRO A 15 -4.65 0.07 14.36
N GLN A 16 -4.79 -0.52 15.55
CA GLN A 16 -5.72 -0.03 16.57
C GLN A 16 -5.19 1.25 17.22
N VAL A 17 -3.87 1.31 17.45
CA VAL A 17 -3.20 2.51 17.98
C VAL A 17 -3.27 3.64 16.95
N ASP A 18 -2.97 3.36 15.68
CA ASP A 18 -3.02 4.35 14.61
C ASP A 18 -4.44 4.90 14.41
N LEU A 19 -5.48 4.06 14.47
CA LEU A 19 -6.87 4.50 14.42
C LEU A 19 -7.21 5.44 15.58
N HIS A 20 -6.86 5.05 16.80
CA HIS A 20 -7.15 5.86 17.98
C HIS A 20 -6.42 7.22 17.93
N LEU A 21 -5.16 7.24 17.49
CA LEU A 21 -4.40 8.47 17.31
C LEU A 21 -4.98 9.36 16.22
N PHE A 22 -5.45 8.78 15.11
CA PHE A 22 -6.09 9.53 14.03
C PHE A 22 -7.40 10.19 14.47
N GLU A 23 -8.16 9.53 15.34
CA GLU A 23 -9.42 10.06 15.89
C GLU A 23 -9.20 11.12 16.96
N SER A 24 -8.19 10.94 17.82
CA SER A 24 -7.97 11.77 19.01
C SER A 24 -7.02 12.95 18.81
N SER A 25 -6.06 12.87 17.88
CA SER A 25 -5.04 13.90 17.66
C SER A 25 -5.19 14.56 16.30
N LEU A 26 -5.44 15.86 16.31
CA LEU A 26 -5.53 16.68 15.10
C LEU A 26 -4.18 16.77 14.38
N ASP A 27 -3.07 16.88 15.12
CA ASP A 27 -1.72 16.93 14.56
C ASP A 27 -1.37 15.61 13.85
N TYR A 28 -1.65 14.47 14.49
CA TYR A 28 -1.42 13.16 13.89
C TYR A 28 -2.28 12.97 12.65
N ARG A 29 -3.57 13.32 12.72
CA ARG A 29 -4.48 13.29 11.57
C ARG A 29 -3.94 14.10 10.39
N ASN A 30 -3.56 15.35 10.64
CA ASN A 30 -3.03 16.23 9.59
C ASN A 30 -1.74 15.65 8.99
N LYS A 31 -0.84 15.12 9.80
CA LYS A 31 0.37 14.45 9.33
C LYS A 31 0.07 13.28 8.40
N ILE A 32 -0.89 12.42 8.76
CA ILE A 32 -1.30 11.29 7.92
C ILE A 32 -1.94 11.77 6.61
N LEU A 33 -2.80 12.78 6.66
CA LEU A 33 -3.43 13.33 5.45
C LEU A 33 -2.40 13.96 4.51
N CYS A 34 -1.42 14.69 5.02
CA CYS A 34 -0.31 15.21 4.22
C CYS A 34 0.50 14.08 3.57
N LEU A 35 0.84 13.03 4.34
CA LEU A 35 1.57 11.88 3.82
C LEU A 35 0.79 11.18 2.68
N LEU A 36 -0.53 10.99 2.84
CA LEU A 36 -1.37 10.39 1.81
C LEU A 36 -1.39 11.25 0.53
N ALA A 37 -1.47 12.57 0.66
CA ALA A 37 -1.41 13.48 -0.48
C ALA A 37 -0.06 13.41 -1.23
N GLU A 38 1.05 13.33 -0.50
CA GLU A 38 2.40 13.15 -1.09
C GLU A 38 2.54 11.81 -1.81
N GLN A 39 1.98 10.75 -1.24
CA GLN A 39 1.95 9.42 -1.87
C GLN A 39 1.11 9.41 -3.14
N GLU A 40 -0.06 10.05 -3.12
CA GLU A 40 -0.92 10.19 -4.30
C GLU A 40 -0.21 10.95 -5.41
N GLN A 41 0.46 12.06 -5.09
CA GLN A 41 1.26 12.82 -6.05
C GLN A 41 2.41 11.99 -6.63
N THR A 42 3.07 11.18 -5.80
CA THR A 42 4.15 10.30 -6.23
C THR A 42 3.62 9.23 -7.19
N LEU A 43 2.51 8.58 -6.85
CA LEU A 43 1.85 7.60 -7.71
C LEU A 43 1.38 8.22 -9.03
N ALA A 44 0.83 9.44 -9.01
CA ALA A 44 0.45 10.17 -10.21
C ALA A 44 1.66 10.47 -11.10
N SER A 45 2.81 10.82 -10.51
CA SER A 45 4.06 11.07 -11.22
C SER A 45 4.59 9.79 -11.89
N ILE A 46 4.60 8.67 -11.16
CA ILE A 46 4.97 7.35 -11.69
C ILE A 46 4.02 6.95 -12.84
N ASN A 47 2.71 7.09 -12.66
CA ASN A 47 1.74 6.79 -13.71
C ASN A 47 1.90 7.68 -14.93
N LYS A 48 2.31 8.94 -14.77
CA LYS A 48 2.60 9.82 -15.90
C LYS A 48 3.87 9.38 -16.64
N GLU A 49 4.90 8.95 -15.92
CA GLU A 49 6.20 8.54 -16.47
C GLU A 49 6.15 7.17 -17.17
N PHE A 50 5.41 6.21 -16.59
CA PHE A 50 5.39 4.82 -17.05
C PHE A 50 4.03 4.35 -17.56
N GLY A 51 2.93 5.03 -17.24
CA GLY A 51 1.57 4.62 -17.64
C GLY A 51 1.29 4.76 -19.14
N GLN A 52 2.10 5.54 -19.87
CA GLN A 52 2.06 5.60 -21.34
C GLN A 52 2.97 4.57 -22.03
N GLN A 53 3.78 3.81 -21.27
CA GLN A 53 4.59 2.73 -21.81
C GLN A 53 3.82 1.41 -21.85
N GLN A 54 2.57 1.42 -22.33
CA GLN A 54 1.99 0.17 -22.82
C GLN A 54 2.74 -0.17 -24.11
N PRO A 55 3.51 -1.27 -24.18
CA PRO A 55 4.08 -1.69 -25.44
C PRO A 55 2.90 -1.90 -26.40
N SER A 56 2.98 -1.37 -27.61
CA SER A 56 2.00 -1.62 -28.68
C SER A 56 1.81 -3.11 -29.01
N ASN A 57 2.62 -3.98 -28.41
CA ASN A 57 2.59 -5.44 -28.52
C ASN A 57 2.04 -6.17 -27.29
N PHE A 58 1.47 -5.49 -26.29
CA PHE A 58 0.83 -6.14 -25.12
C PHE A 58 -0.56 -6.74 -25.46
N GLY A 59 -0.69 -7.28 -26.67
CA GLY A 59 -1.91 -7.87 -27.22
C GLY A 59 -1.79 -9.36 -27.57
N SER A 60 -0.64 -10.01 -27.41
CA SER A 60 -0.52 -11.42 -27.85
C SER A 60 0.55 -12.28 -27.15
N GLU A 61 0.81 -12.10 -25.86
CA GLU A 61 1.65 -13.07 -25.13
C GLU A 61 0.89 -13.80 -24.01
N ARG A 62 1.11 -15.12 -24.02
CA ARG A 62 0.23 -16.17 -23.49
C ARG A 62 -0.14 -15.94 -22.04
N LYS A 63 -1.44 -16.11 -21.73
CA LYS A 63 -1.92 -16.34 -20.36
C LYS A 63 -1.17 -17.56 -19.80
N PHE A 64 -0.19 -17.32 -18.93
CA PHE A 64 0.32 -18.38 -18.07
C PHE A 64 -0.79 -18.74 -17.08
N VAL A 65 -1.53 -19.80 -17.39
CA VAL A 65 -2.39 -20.46 -16.41
C VAL A 65 -1.43 -21.09 -15.40
N LEU A 66 -1.39 -20.58 -14.17
CA LEU A 66 -0.83 -21.34 -13.05
C LEU A 66 -1.68 -22.61 -12.92
N GLY A 67 -1.19 -23.69 -13.51
CA GLY A 67 -1.72 -25.03 -13.25
C GLY A 67 -1.43 -25.38 -11.80
N TYR A 68 -2.48 -25.44 -10.99
CA TYR A 68 -2.42 -26.15 -9.71
C TYR A 68 -2.41 -27.65 -10.05
N ASN A 69 -1.29 -28.32 -9.76
CA ASN A 69 -1.28 -29.76 -9.48
C ASN A 69 -1.50 -29.95 -7.98
#